data_AF-A0A425DQ22-F1
#
_entry.id   AF-A0A425DQ22-F1
#
_cell.length_a   1.000
_cell.length_b   1.000
_cell.length_c   1.000
_cell.angle_alpha   90.00
_cell.angle_beta   90.00
_cell.angle_gamma   90.00
#
_symmetry.space_group_name_H-M   'P 1'
#
loop_
_entity.id
_entity.type
_entity.pdbx_description
1 polymer ?
#
loop_
_entity_poly.entity_id
_entity_poly.type
_entity_poly.pdbx_seq_one_letter_code
_entity_poly.pdbx_strand_id
1 'polypeptide(L)'
;MTIWAEIAAELNRMPGFSMVKKPGSLKTRFEYLLAKHEKGESASLRKHQLRVDDFAENEAVRKDAAKRKLECVENSGLIMRQLAMAELGMSAEKTEDAEITSIKRRKKSKKPAPTLDIASLMGIIREGIEDKERREAQRLQYDREQANRHVE
;
A
#
# COMPACT_ATOMS: atom_id res chain seq x y z
N MET A 1 -16.83 -48.48 31.04
CA MET A 1 -17.71 -47.38 30.59
C MET A 1 -17.05 -46.67 29.42
N THR A 2 -17.81 -46.01 28.54
CA THR A 2 -17.23 -45.21 27.44
C THR A 2 -16.91 -43.79 27.93
N ILE A 3 -15.83 -43.17 27.43
CA ILE A 3 -15.44 -41.79 27.79
C ILE A 3 -16.57 -40.76 27.64
N TRP A 4 -17.44 -40.92 26.64
CA TRP A 4 -18.60 -40.06 26.43
C TRP A 4 -19.70 -40.21 27.50
N ALA A 5 -19.77 -41.36 28.18
CA ALA A 5 -20.67 -41.60 29.29
C ALA A 5 -20.19 -40.91 30.56
N GLU A 6 -18.89 -40.90 30.80
CA GLU A 6 -18.26 -40.18 31.90
C GLU A 6 -18.38 -38.67 31.72
N ILE A 7 -18.07 -38.16 30.52
CA ILE A 7 -18.25 -36.74 30.18
C ILE A 7 -19.73 -36.34 30.32
N ALA A 8 -20.66 -37.16 29.84
CA ALA A 8 -22.09 -36.88 30.01
C ALA A 8 -22.50 -36.81 31.49
N ALA A 9 -22.04 -37.77 32.30
CA ALA A 9 -22.33 -37.81 33.73
C ALA A 9 -21.78 -36.56 34.45
N GLU A 10 -20.57 -36.13 34.09
CA GLU A 10 -19.94 -34.95 34.69
C GLU A 10 -20.62 -33.65 34.26
N LEU A 11 -20.91 -33.50 32.97
CA LEU A 11 -21.67 -32.34 32.46
C LEU A 11 -23.05 -32.22 33.10
N ASN A 12 -23.69 -33.35 33.42
CA ASN A 12 -25.00 -33.36 34.08
C ASN A 12 -24.94 -33.02 35.57
N ARG A 13 -23.76 -33.09 36.21
CA ARG A 13 -23.55 -32.67 37.60
C ARG A 13 -23.26 -31.18 37.73
N MET A 14 -22.82 -30.52 36.66
CA MET A 14 -22.42 -29.11 36.72
C MET A 14 -23.63 -28.16 36.77
N PRO A 15 -23.69 -27.23 37.74
CA PRO A 15 -24.70 -26.18 37.75
C PRO A 15 -24.49 -25.25 36.55
N GLY A 16 -25.54 -25.05 35.75
CA GLY A 16 -25.49 -24.25 34.52
C GLY A 16 -25.72 -25.05 33.22
N PHE A 17 -25.64 -26.39 33.27
CA PHE A 17 -26.08 -27.25 32.17
C PHE A 17 -27.50 -27.74 32.43
N SER A 18 -28.49 -27.08 31.82
CA SER A 18 -29.93 -27.32 32.08
C SER A 18 -30.51 -28.58 31.43
N MET A 19 -29.72 -29.35 30.68
CA MET A 19 -30.22 -30.49 29.90
C MET A 19 -29.37 -31.73 30.13
N VAL A 20 -30.05 -32.88 30.33
CA VAL A 20 -29.43 -34.20 30.39
C VAL A 20 -28.71 -34.48 29.07
N LYS A 21 -27.38 -34.41 29.07
CA LYS A 21 -26.54 -34.71 27.92
C LYS A 21 -26.47 -36.22 27.72
N LYS A 22 -26.75 -36.66 26.50
CA LYS A 22 -26.61 -38.07 26.10
C LYS A 22 -25.23 -38.30 25.48
N PRO A 23 -24.53 -39.40 25.81
CA PRO A 23 -23.18 -39.67 25.30
C PRO A 23 -23.07 -39.58 23.78
N GLY A 24 -24.02 -40.17 23.04
CA GLY A 24 -24.03 -40.15 21.57
C GLY A 24 -24.17 -38.74 20.98
N SER A 25 -24.99 -37.89 21.59
CA SER A 25 -25.18 -36.50 21.14
C SER A 25 -23.93 -35.65 21.35
N LEU A 26 -23.19 -35.89 22.44
CA LEU A 26 -21.94 -35.19 22.74
C LEU A 26 -20.86 -35.57 21.75
N LYS A 27 -20.69 -36.87 21.49
CA LYS A 27 -19.75 -37.39 20.49
C LYS A 27 -20.00 -36.75 19.12
N THR A 28 -21.24 -36.81 18.64
CA THR A 28 -21.61 -36.26 17.33
C THR A 28 -21.32 -34.76 17.24
N ARG A 29 -21.67 -34.01 18.29
CA ARG A 29 -21.45 -32.56 18.31
C ARG A 29 -19.96 -32.21 18.39
N PHE A 30 -19.18 -33.00 19.11
CA PHE A 30 -17.73 -32.83 19.20
C PHE A 30 -17.04 -33.12 17.86
N GLU A 31 -17.39 -34.22 17.19
CA GLU A 31 -16.88 -34.55 15.85
C GLU A 31 -17.22 -33.45 14.84
N TYR A 32 -18.44 -32.89 14.90
CA TYR A 32 -18.82 -31.75 14.08
C TYR A 32 -17.96 -30.50 14.36
N LEU A 33 -17.70 -30.19 15.63
CA LEU A 33 -16.87 -29.04 16.03
C LEU A 33 -15.41 -29.21 15.57
N LEU A 34 -14.85 -30.42 15.69
CA LEU A 34 -13.52 -30.73 15.16
C LEU A 34 -13.44 -30.53 13.65
N ALA A 35 -14.40 -31.08 12.90
CA ALA A 35 -14.43 -30.93 11.44
C ALA A 35 -14.57 -29.46 11.00
N LYS A 36 -15.33 -28.66 11.76
CA LYS A 36 -15.43 -27.21 11.51
C LYS A 36 -14.14 -26.47 11.80
N HIS A 37 -13.45 -26.83 12.88
CA HIS A 37 -12.17 -26.24 13.24
C HIS A 37 -11.10 -26.52 12.17
N GLU A 38 -10.92 -27.78 11.80
CA GLU A 38 -9.94 -28.21 10.79
C GLU A 38 -10.18 -27.54 9.44
N LYS A 39 -11.46 -27.40 9.03
CA LYS A 39 -11.83 -26.67 7.81
C LYS A 39 -11.50 -25.18 7.91
N GLY A 40 -11.73 -24.57 9.08
CA GLY A 40 -11.42 -23.18 9.36
C GLY A 40 -9.91 -22.90 9.32
N GLU A 41 -9.11 -23.76 9.96
CA GLU A 41 -7.65 -23.69 9.95
C GLU A 41 -7.10 -23.84 8.53
N SER A 42 -7.59 -24.84 7.78
CA SER A 42 -7.21 -25.05 6.39
C SER A 42 -7.50 -23.82 5.51
N ALA A 43 -8.65 -23.17 5.71
CA ALA A 43 -9.00 -21.95 4.98
C ALA A 43 -8.11 -20.76 5.38
N SER A 44 -7.79 -20.62 6.67
CA SER A 44 -6.89 -19.59 7.18
C SER A 44 -5.48 -19.75 6.61
N LEU A 45 -4.97 -20.99 6.59
CA LEU A 45 -3.64 -21.31 6.11
C LEU A 45 -3.50 -21.05 4.61
N ARG A 46 -4.52 -21.41 3.80
CA ARG A 46 -4.55 -21.04 2.37
C ARG A 46 -4.58 -19.53 2.14
N LYS A 47 -5.39 -18.79 2.90
CA LYS A 47 -5.42 -17.32 2.80
C LYS A 47 -4.09 -16.68 3.20
N HIS A 48 -3.40 -17.26 4.17
CA HIS A 48 -2.07 -16.82 4.54
C HIS A 48 -1.07 -17.09 3.41
N GLN A 49 -1.07 -18.31 2.86
CA GLN A 49 -0.18 -18.70 1.78
C GLN A 49 -0.36 -17.80 0.55
N LEU A 50 -1.60 -17.55 0.13
CA LEU A 50 -1.91 -16.70 -1.00
C LEU A 50 -1.37 -15.26 -0.82
N ARG A 51 -1.47 -14.70 0.39
CA ARG A 51 -0.89 -13.37 0.69
C ARG A 51 0.65 -13.37 0.63
N VAL A 52 1.29 -14.46 1.03
CA VAL A 52 2.75 -14.59 0.96
C VAL A 52 3.19 -14.69 -0.50
N ASP A 53 2.47 -15.48 -1.29
CA ASP A 53 2.76 -15.68 -2.71
C ASP A 53 2.57 -14.37 -3.48
N ASP A 54 1.46 -13.64 -3.26
CA ASP A 54 1.22 -12.30 -3.83
C ASP A 54 2.35 -11.32 -3.48
N PHE A 55 2.84 -11.36 -2.24
CA PHE A 55 3.93 -10.50 -1.78
C PHE A 55 5.27 -10.85 -2.45
N ALA A 56 5.51 -12.14 -2.70
CA ALA A 56 6.68 -12.64 -3.38
C ALA A 56 6.66 -12.33 -4.88
N GLU A 57 5.51 -12.50 -5.55
CA GLU A 57 5.34 -12.20 -6.98
C GLU A 57 5.59 -10.71 -7.28
N ASN A 58 5.19 -9.82 -6.37
CA ASN A 58 5.34 -8.37 -6.52
C ASN A 58 6.69 -7.83 -6.00
N GLU A 59 7.68 -8.68 -5.74
CA GLU A 59 8.92 -8.27 -5.09
C GLU A 59 9.76 -7.30 -5.93
N ALA A 60 9.87 -7.56 -7.24
CA ALA A 60 10.60 -6.70 -8.16
C ALA A 60 10.01 -5.28 -8.25
N VAL A 61 8.68 -5.18 -8.30
CA VAL A 61 7.97 -3.89 -8.33
C VAL A 61 8.18 -3.11 -7.04
N ARG A 62 8.14 -3.79 -5.88
CA ARG A 62 8.41 -3.15 -4.58
C ARG A 62 9.84 -2.63 -4.48
N LYS A 63 10.82 -3.40 -4.95
CA LYS A 63 12.23 -2.99 -4.99
C LYS A 63 12.46 -1.79 -5.90
N ASP A 64 11.89 -1.81 -7.10
CA ASP A 64 11.98 -0.68 -8.04
C ASP A 64 11.36 0.60 -7.47
N ALA A 65 10.17 0.48 -6.87
CA ALA A 65 9.52 1.61 -6.21
C ALA A 65 10.34 2.18 -5.04
N ALA A 66 10.97 1.32 -4.24
CA ALA A 66 11.85 1.74 -3.15
C ALA A 66 13.10 2.47 -3.68
N LYS A 67 13.71 1.94 -4.75
CA LYS A 67 14.87 2.56 -5.41
C LYS A 67 14.53 3.95 -5.95
N ARG A 68 13.42 4.08 -6.68
CA ARG A 68 12.97 5.37 -7.24
C ARG A 68 12.70 6.42 -6.16
N LYS A 69 12.15 6.01 -5.01
CA LYS A 69 11.94 6.92 -3.87
C LYS A 69 13.27 7.45 -3.31
N LEU A 70 14.28 6.59 -3.19
CA LEU A 70 15.60 7.00 -2.73
C LEU A 70 16.26 7.99 -3.70
N GLU A 71 16.28 7.66 -4.99
CA GLU A 71 16.83 8.54 -6.03
C GLU A 71 16.12 9.90 -6.06
N CYS A 72 14.79 9.92 -5.90
CA CYS A 72 14.02 11.16 -5.82
C CYS A 72 14.46 12.03 -4.64
N VAL A 73 14.66 11.42 -3.46
CA VAL A 73 15.14 12.13 -2.27
C VAL A 73 16.55 12.69 -2.50
N GLU A 74 17.47 11.88 -3.02
CA GLU A 74 18.84 12.30 -3.32
C GLU A 74 18.88 13.46 -4.33
N ASN A 75 18.13 13.35 -5.42
CA ASN A 75 18.04 14.38 -6.45
C ASN A 75 17.46 15.69 -5.91
N SER A 76 16.38 15.62 -5.11
CA SER A 76 15.80 16.81 -4.48
C SER A 76 16.78 17.49 -3.51
N GLY A 77 17.56 16.71 -2.76
CA GLY A 77 18.59 17.22 -1.85
C GLY A 77 19.73 17.92 -2.59
N LEU A 78 20.14 17.39 -3.74
CA LEU A 78 21.14 18.03 -4.60
C LEU A 78 20.66 19.39 -5.13
N ILE A 79 19.42 19.43 -5.66
CA ILE A 79 18.81 20.67 -6.16
C ILE A 79 18.73 21.72 -5.05
N MET A 80 18.29 21.33 -3.84
CA MET A 80 18.24 22.27 -2.70
C MET A 80 19.62 22.82 -2.34
N ARG A 81 20.68 22.00 -2.33
CA ARG A 81 22.05 22.49 -2.09
C ARG A 81 22.51 23.44 -3.18
N GLN A 82 22.23 23.15 -4.45
CA GLN A 82 22.57 24.03 -5.57
C GLN A 82 21.87 25.38 -5.47
N LEU A 83 20.56 25.39 -5.14
CA LEU A 83 19.79 26.61 -4.94
C LEU A 83 20.34 27.44 -3.77
N ALA A 84 20.68 26.80 -2.65
CA ALA A 84 21.27 27.49 -1.50
C ALA A 84 22.64 28.12 -1.83
N MET A 85 23.51 27.41 -2.56
CA MET A 85 24.80 27.96 -2.99
C MET A 85 24.65 29.10 -4.00
N ALA A 86 23.70 29.00 -4.94
CA ALA A 86 23.41 30.07 -5.88
C ALA A 86 22.90 31.34 -5.18
N GLU A 87 22.05 31.20 -4.15
CA GLU A 87 21.58 32.35 -3.35
C GLU A 87 22.74 33.05 -2.62
N LEU A 88 23.71 32.30 -2.12
CA LEU A 88 24.92 32.86 -1.50
C LEU A 88 25.85 33.53 -2.53
N GLY A 89 26.07 32.92 -3.70
CA GLY A 89 26.90 33.50 -4.77
C GLY A 89 26.36 34.86 -5.27
N MET A 90 25.05 34.99 -5.42
CA MET A 90 24.40 36.25 -5.79
C MET A 90 24.42 37.32 -4.67
N SER A 91 24.73 36.92 -3.42
CA SER A 91 24.86 37.83 -2.29
C SER A 91 26.30 38.36 -2.08
N ALA A 92 27.31 37.68 -2.67
CA ALA A 92 28.72 38.05 -2.57
C ALA A 92 29.15 39.14 -3.58
N GLU A 93 28.44 39.28 -4.71
CA GLU A 93 28.75 40.25 -5.78
C GLU A 93 28.21 41.68 -5.49
N LYS A 94 27.82 41.97 -4.24
CA LYS A 94 27.27 43.26 -3.81
C LYS A 94 27.99 43.82 -2.58
N THR A 95 29.31 43.73 -2.54
CA THR A 95 30.10 44.42 -1.51
C THR A 95 31.47 44.81 -2.04
N GLU A 96 31.51 45.80 -2.92
CA GLU A 96 32.67 46.67 -3.03
C GLU A 96 32.14 48.08 -3.31
N ASP A 97 32.56 49.03 -2.48
CA ASP A 97 32.18 50.45 -2.43
C ASP A 97 30.80 50.83 -1.86
N ALA A 98 30.70 50.86 -0.52
CA ALA A 98 30.13 52.02 0.18
C ALA A 98 30.32 51.89 1.71
N GLU A 99 31.07 52.86 2.21
CA GLU A 99 31.18 53.39 3.57
C GLU A 99 29.92 53.24 4.46
N ILE A 100 30.18 52.99 5.74
CA ILE A 100 29.21 52.79 6.83
C ILE A 100 28.26 54.00 6.94
N THR A 101 27.03 53.89 6.44
CA THR A 101 25.91 54.74 6.88
C THR A 101 24.58 53.99 6.91
N SER A 102 23.89 54.15 8.05
CA SER A 102 22.51 53.76 8.43
C SER A 102 21.73 52.81 7.51
N ILE A 103 21.35 51.66 8.07
CA ILE A 103 20.41 50.68 7.50
C ILE A 103 19.02 51.32 7.31
N LYS A 104 18.76 51.89 6.12
CA LYS A 104 17.40 52.04 5.61
C LYS A 104 17.00 50.73 4.93
N ARG A 105 16.12 49.96 5.58
CA ARG A 105 15.51 48.74 5.03
C ARG A 105 14.81 49.05 3.70
N ARG A 106 15.46 48.75 2.58
CA ARG A 106 14.79 48.69 1.27
C ARG A 106 13.79 47.53 1.29
N LYS A 107 12.52 47.81 0.99
CA LYS A 107 11.49 46.77 0.81
C LYS A 107 11.93 45.85 -0.34
N LYS A 108 12.14 44.56 -0.06
CA LYS A 108 12.40 43.55 -1.10
C LYS A 108 11.18 43.51 -2.04
N SER A 109 11.37 43.83 -3.32
CA SER A 109 10.35 43.55 -4.33
C SER A 109 10.22 42.03 -4.44
N LYS A 110 9.03 41.51 -4.17
CA LYS A 110 8.72 40.10 -4.43
C LYS A 110 8.72 39.92 -5.95
N LYS A 111 9.63 39.11 -6.48
CA LYS A 111 9.47 38.61 -7.85
C LYS A 111 8.12 37.89 -7.92
N PRO A 112 7.28 38.15 -8.94
CA PRO A 112 6.02 37.42 -9.08
C PRO A 112 6.32 35.92 -9.21
N ALA A 113 5.46 35.09 -8.61
CA ALA A 113 5.61 33.64 -8.67
C ALA A 113 5.67 33.18 -10.14
N PRO A 114 6.47 32.14 -10.45
CA PRO A 114 6.45 31.54 -11.78
C PRO A 114 5.01 31.24 -12.17
N THR A 115 4.55 31.85 -13.25
CA THR A 115 3.16 31.72 -13.69
C THR A 115 3.00 30.34 -14.30
N LEU A 116 2.27 29.45 -13.61
CA LEU A 116 1.96 28.12 -14.12
C LEU A 116 0.91 28.25 -15.22
N ASP A 117 1.25 27.85 -16.43
CA ASP A 117 0.29 27.81 -17.53
C ASP A 117 -0.70 26.65 -17.32
N ILE A 118 -1.91 27.00 -16.90
CA ILE A 118 -2.99 26.06 -16.62
C ILE A 118 -3.40 25.31 -17.90
N ALA A 119 -3.32 25.95 -19.07
CA ALA A 119 -3.71 25.31 -20.33
C ALA A 119 -2.76 24.16 -20.68
N SER A 120 -1.46 24.39 -20.54
CA SER A 120 -0.42 23.36 -20.71
C SER A 120 -0.58 22.21 -19.72
N LEU A 121 -0.80 22.50 -18.42
CA LEU A 121 -1.04 21.48 -17.41
C LEU A 121 -2.26 20.60 -17.75
N MET A 122 -3.36 21.23 -18.15
CA MET A 122 -4.58 20.50 -18.52
C MET A 122 -4.40 19.67 -19.80
N GLY A 123 -3.52 20.09 -20.72
CA GLY A 123 -3.12 19.30 -21.88
C GLY A 123 -2.40 18.01 -21.48
N ILE A 124 -1.39 18.13 -20.62
CA ILE A 124 -0.60 16.98 -20.12
C ILE A 124 -1.50 15.97 -19.39
N ILE A 125 -2.45 16.46 -18.58
CA ILE A 125 -3.37 15.58 -17.85
C ILE A 125 -4.27 14.81 -18.82
N ARG A 126 -4.83 15.45 -19.85
CA ARG A 126 -5.69 14.78 -20.84
C ARG A 126 -4.93 13.73 -21.62
N GLU A 127 -3.75 14.07 -22.12
CA GLU A 127 -2.89 13.12 -22.84
C GLU A 127 -2.55 11.90 -21.97
N GLY A 128 -2.26 12.10 -20.69
CA GLY A 128 -2.01 11.01 -19.76
C GLY A 128 -3.24 10.10 -19.51
N ILE A 129 -4.46 10.66 -19.52
CA ILE A 129 -5.70 9.89 -19.40
C ILE A 129 -5.92 9.05 -20.67
N GLU A 130 -5.80 9.66 -21.84
CA GLU A 130 -5.98 8.98 -23.13
C GLU A 130 -4.95 7.85 -23.34
N ASP A 131 -3.69 8.08 -22.95
CA ASP A 131 -2.65 7.05 -23.01
C ASP A 131 -2.93 5.87 -22.07
N LYS A 132 -3.46 6.16 -20.87
CA LYS A 132 -3.86 5.13 -19.91
C LYS A 132 -5.00 4.27 -20.47
N GLU A 133 -6.05 4.90 -21.01
CA GLU A 133 -7.18 4.19 -21.62
C GLU A 133 -6.73 3.28 -22.77
N ARG A 134 -5.81 3.77 -23.62
CA ARG A 134 -5.23 2.98 -24.71
C ARG A 134 -4.50 1.74 -24.22
N ARG A 135 -3.70 1.86 -23.15
CA ARG A 135 -2.99 0.72 -22.55
C ARG A 135 -3.93 -0.28 -21.88
N GLU A 136 -4.99 0.19 -21.24
CA GLU A 136 -6.00 -0.70 -20.64
C GLU A 136 -6.80 -1.46 -21.70
N ALA A 137 -7.15 -0.81 -22.82
CA ALA A 137 -7.80 -1.47 -23.95
C ALA A 137 -6.93 -2.58 -24.56
N GLN A 138 -5.62 -2.34 -24.73
CA GLN A 138 -4.69 -3.35 -25.23
C GLN A 138 -4.56 -4.56 -24.28
N ARG A 139 -4.53 -4.32 -22.96
CA ARG A 139 -4.52 -5.41 -21.96
C ARG A 139 -5.78 -6.25 -22.03
N LEU A 140 -6.95 -5.61 -22.06
CA LEU A 140 -8.23 -6.32 -22.18
C LEU A 140 -8.34 -7.12 -23.48
N GLN A 141 -7.80 -6.60 -24.58
CA GLN A 141 -7.75 -7.33 -25.84
C GLN A 141 -6.85 -8.56 -25.73
N TYR A 142 -5.65 -8.41 -25.16
CA TYR A 142 -4.74 -9.54 -24.92
C TYR A 142 -5.39 -10.61 -24.04
N ASP A 143 -6.06 -10.22 -22.95
CA ASP A 143 -6.75 -11.16 -22.05
C ASP A 143 -7.87 -11.92 -22.77
N ARG A 144 -8.63 -11.24 -23.65
CA ARG A 144 -9.65 -11.89 -24.50
C ARG A 144 -9.02 -12.89 -25.48
N GLU A 145 -7.91 -12.54 -26.12
CA GLU A 145 -7.18 -13.41 -27.04
C GLU A 145 -6.54 -14.61 -26.33
N GLN A 146 -6.13 -14.46 -25.07
CA GLN A 146 -5.67 -15.57 -24.23
C GLN A 146 -6.83 -16.48 -23.83
N ALA A 147 -7.96 -15.92 -23.39
CA ALA A 147 -9.15 -16.70 -23.04
C ALA A 147 -9.67 -17.52 -24.22
N ASN A 148 -9.67 -16.97 -25.43
CA ASN A 148 -10.12 -17.67 -26.63
C ASN A 148 -9.16 -18.78 -27.09
N ARG A 149 -7.86 -18.68 -26.79
CA ARG A 149 -6.86 -19.73 -27.11
C ARG A 149 -6.93 -20.96 -26.21
N HIS A 150 -7.57 -20.86 -25.05
CA HIS A 150 -7.75 -21.97 -24.11
C HIS A 150 -9.07 -22.74 -24.31
N VAL A 151 -9.85 -22.40 -25.34
CA VAL A 151 -11.18 -22.98 -25.63
C VAL A 151 -11.17 -23.90 -26.88
N GLU A 152 -10.05 -23.97 -27.62
CA GLU A 152 -9.77 -25.02 -28.63
C GLU A 152 -8.90 -26.14 -28.04
#